data_AF-A0A7Y3SU58-F1
#
_entry.id   AF-A0A7Y3SU58-F1
#
_cell.length_a   1.000
_cell.length_b   1.000
_cell.length_c   1.000
_cell.angle_alpha   90.00
_cell.angle_beta   90.00
_cell.angle_gamma   90.00
#
_symmetry.space_group_name_H-M   'P 1'
#
loop_
_entity.id
_entity.type
_entity.pdbx_description
1 polymer ?
#
loop_
_entity_poly.entity_id
_entity_poly.type
_entity_poly.pdbx_seq_one_letter_code
_entity_poly.pdbx_strand_id
1 'polypeptide(L)'
;MKSWLEIVGFEIKIQAKSKFFWLLTCMLLGVSISASIKYFNHYQLKTPADLTSISSSSTSDDVSIPVLGKDRNTYFIKQISNGLIRDNKQDSDKIIEWLSSTIYSRETWTKDTLRDVENQMYTKFPSVKKIGYGQDMLYNEYTMSGDKMDATYPEFMSYLHKTNQTFSTSFARQYAQDTAMYVSIIFILFFAFLFQKELQPSLHDLLLSKPISNLTYITGKFAGAFSMCLFAIAINTLIFSIWETIFCFKLGMPLYLGALWTNILFYTVPTILFYASLMVLVSLLFRNGFAAIPLFFITLLSSSITTTLSDGTCVQWMWLATVMSYDKFYQLVPHSQMQAYIINRIGLCILGVIFLLASCHIWDRTSEARKRSRKFKFSHTSLVRDSKPQKKSGAFAFVKYNAKIATSPIQVSIAFILLLSTISIMSTGSRGVTDIGTSIIGTIAWASVIIFANIYSIEYSHKTMDNFYLTNRNKLGIMARRIFINLCFIFIMVSVMFFIDLFLVNKPGSFIGTVILMSYLKTIITCMSCSLFFGVCSMTISNFFCTGIGGIGGGFLINAIFLSATVANRYSIFNIYISNLSYTNINQDRALWWKSAIIFIGISLMIFMLNKWTIYRSNKVELRVKHSAIKPK
;
A
#
# COMPACT_ATOMS: atom_id res chain seq x y z
N MET A 1 -7.15 32.42 19.64
CA MET A 1 -8.08 31.28 19.73
C MET A 1 -9.32 31.44 18.84
N LYS A 2 -10.06 32.55 18.92
CA LYS A 2 -11.25 32.79 18.06
C LYS A 2 -10.98 32.65 16.56
N SER A 3 -9.95 33.32 16.03
CA SER A 3 -9.56 33.22 14.61
C SER A 3 -9.12 31.82 14.19
N TRP A 4 -8.59 31.01 15.12
CA TRP A 4 -8.23 29.62 14.85
C TRP A 4 -9.47 28.75 14.64
N LEU A 5 -10.45 28.87 15.56
CA LEU A 5 -11.72 28.16 15.48
C LEU A 5 -12.52 28.54 14.22
N GLU A 6 -12.49 29.80 13.82
CA GLU A 6 -13.13 30.27 12.58
C GLU A 6 -12.52 29.60 11.34
N ILE A 7 -11.19 29.44 11.29
CA ILE A 7 -10.50 28.75 10.19
C ILE A 7 -10.84 27.26 10.18
N VAL A 8 -10.84 26.61 11.35
CA VAL A 8 -11.24 25.20 11.49
C VAL A 8 -12.66 24.99 10.98
N GLY A 9 -13.61 25.80 11.46
CA GLY A 9 -15.02 25.71 11.04
C GLY A 9 -15.22 26.01 9.55
N PHE A 10 -14.47 26.96 9.00
CA PHE A 10 -14.48 27.26 7.57
C PHE A 10 -13.99 26.09 6.73
N GLU A 11 -12.86 25.47 7.12
CA GLU A 11 -12.32 24.31 6.43
C GLU A 11 -13.27 23.12 6.51
N ILE A 12 -13.84 22.83 7.68
CA ILE A 12 -14.88 21.80 7.86
C ILE A 12 -16.04 22.03 6.89
N LYS A 13 -16.54 23.27 6.79
CA LYS A 13 -17.66 23.62 5.91
C LYS A 13 -17.30 23.46 4.43
N ILE A 14 -16.07 23.77 4.02
CA ILE A 14 -15.59 23.53 2.66
C ILE A 14 -15.59 22.04 2.36
N GLN A 15 -15.00 21.25 3.26
CA GLN A 15 -14.83 19.82 3.03
C GLN A 15 -16.15 19.06 3.10
N ALA A 16 -17.06 19.43 3.99
CA ALA A 16 -18.41 18.87 4.06
C ALA A 16 -19.24 19.13 2.78
N LYS A 17 -18.96 20.22 2.05
CA LYS A 17 -19.58 20.50 0.74
C LYS A 17 -18.86 19.85 -0.43
N SER A 18 -17.67 19.29 -0.21
CA SER A 18 -16.85 18.70 -1.25
C SER A 18 -17.40 17.34 -1.66
N LYS A 19 -17.85 17.21 -2.91
CA LYS A 19 -18.23 15.91 -3.49
C LYS A 19 -17.08 14.90 -3.44
N PHE A 20 -15.84 15.39 -3.55
CA PHE A 20 -14.65 14.56 -3.49
C PHE A 20 -14.45 13.95 -2.10
N PHE A 21 -14.71 14.70 -1.02
CA PHE A 21 -14.62 14.17 0.35
C PHE A 21 -15.64 13.04 0.59
N TRP A 22 -16.89 13.22 0.17
CA TRP A 22 -17.92 12.19 0.30
C TRP A 22 -17.63 10.97 -0.57
N LEU A 23 -17.07 11.17 -1.77
CA LEU A 23 -16.59 10.06 -2.60
C LEU A 23 -15.52 9.24 -1.86
N LEU A 24 -14.51 9.89 -1.26
CA LEU A 24 -13.48 9.20 -0.47
C LEU A 24 -14.07 8.48 0.75
N THR A 25 -15.09 9.07 1.39
CA THR A 25 -15.78 8.45 2.54
C THR A 25 -16.55 7.20 2.12
N CYS A 26 -17.30 7.25 1.01
CA CYS A 26 -17.97 6.07 0.45
C CYS A 26 -16.97 4.99 0.00
N MET A 27 -15.84 5.41 -0.56
CA MET A 27 -14.74 4.50 -0.93
C MET A 27 -14.16 3.78 0.29
N LEU A 28 -13.91 4.51 1.39
CA LEU A 28 -13.44 3.92 2.64
C LEU A 28 -14.41 2.86 3.16
N LEU A 29 -15.72 3.15 3.14
CA LEU A 29 -16.75 2.20 3.53
C LEU A 29 -16.73 0.94 2.67
N GLY A 30 -16.69 1.09 1.33
CA GLY A 30 -16.66 -0.05 0.41
C GLY A 30 -15.45 -0.97 0.61
N VAL A 31 -14.25 -0.39 0.80
CA VAL A 31 -13.03 -1.17 1.09
C VAL A 31 -13.13 -1.86 2.45
N SER A 32 -13.62 -1.15 3.46
CA SER A 32 -13.80 -1.71 4.82
C SER A 32 -14.76 -2.90 4.82
N ILE A 33 -15.87 -2.83 4.06
CA ILE A 33 -16.82 -3.94 3.91
C ILE A 33 -16.16 -5.13 3.23
N SER A 34 -15.48 -4.90 2.10
CA SER A 34 -14.79 -5.96 1.36
C SER A 34 -13.75 -6.68 2.22
N ALA A 35 -12.98 -5.92 3.01
CA ALA A 35 -11.96 -6.47 3.90
C ALA A 35 -12.57 -7.23 5.09
N SER A 36 -13.67 -6.74 5.65
CA SER A 36 -14.22 -7.28 6.89
C SER A 36 -15.11 -8.50 6.70
N ILE A 37 -15.66 -8.71 5.49
CA ILE A 37 -16.62 -9.79 5.22
C ILE A 37 -16.06 -11.19 5.52
N LYS A 38 -14.74 -11.37 5.35
CA LYS A 38 -14.06 -12.64 5.65
C LYS A 38 -14.16 -13.00 7.14
N TYR A 39 -14.11 -12.02 8.04
CA TYR A 39 -14.16 -12.27 9.48
C TYR A 39 -15.55 -12.80 9.90
N PHE A 40 -16.62 -12.17 9.38
CA PHE A 40 -17.99 -12.57 9.69
C PHE A 40 -18.42 -13.91 9.08
N ASN A 41 -17.83 -14.29 7.94
CA ASN A 41 -18.17 -15.55 7.27
C ASN A 41 -17.32 -16.73 7.75
N HIS A 42 -16.04 -16.52 8.04
CA HIS A 42 -15.08 -17.61 8.22
C HIS A 42 -14.66 -17.86 9.68
N TYR A 43 -14.79 -16.87 10.57
CA TYR A 43 -14.25 -16.96 11.94
C TYR A 43 -15.32 -17.24 13.01
N GLN A 44 -16.40 -17.89 12.62
CA GLN A 44 -17.48 -18.30 13.53
C GLN A 44 -17.02 -19.50 14.37
N LEU A 45 -16.47 -19.29 15.58
CA LEU A 45 -16.02 -20.40 16.44
C LEU A 45 -17.10 -20.84 17.43
N LYS A 46 -17.99 -21.74 17.01
CA LYS A 46 -19.01 -22.32 17.90
C LYS A 46 -18.95 -23.84 18.00
N THR A 47 -18.51 -24.51 16.93
CA THR A 47 -18.48 -25.97 16.84
C THR A 47 -17.09 -26.47 16.48
N PRO A 48 -16.76 -27.74 16.78
CA PRO A 48 -15.53 -28.36 16.32
C PRO A 48 -15.37 -28.33 14.79
N ALA A 49 -16.50 -28.40 14.06
CA ALA A 49 -16.51 -28.30 12.61
C ALA A 49 -16.01 -26.94 12.11
N ASP A 50 -16.27 -25.86 12.85
CA ASP A 50 -15.79 -24.53 12.51
C ASP A 50 -14.27 -24.38 12.70
N LEU A 51 -13.70 -25.04 13.71
CA LEU A 51 -12.25 -25.08 13.87
C LEU A 51 -11.59 -25.78 12.68
N THR A 52 -12.17 -26.91 12.25
CA THR A 52 -11.65 -27.68 11.12
C THR A 52 -11.81 -26.96 9.78
N SER A 53 -12.83 -26.12 9.62
CA SER A 53 -13.01 -25.31 8.41
C SER A 53 -11.99 -24.17 8.33
N ILE A 54 -11.64 -23.57 9.47
CA ILE A 54 -10.59 -22.55 9.52
C ILE A 54 -9.22 -23.20 9.32
N SER A 55 -8.93 -24.33 9.99
CA SER A 55 -7.65 -25.02 9.88
C SER A 55 -7.36 -25.60 8.49
N SER A 56 -8.40 -25.92 7.70
CA SER A 56 -8.27 -26.44 6.33
C SER A 56 -8.20 -25.36 5.24
N SER A 57 -8.40 -24.10 5.63
CA SER A 57 -8.33 -22.95 4.71
C SER A 57 -6.92 -22.34 4.66
N SER A 58 -6.70 -21.37 3.77
CA SER A 58 -5.43 -20.62 3.69
C SER A 58 -5.12 -19.75 4.92
N THR A 59 -5.95 -19.81 5.96
CA THR A 59 -5.82 -19.07 7.24
C THR A 59 -5.65 -20.02 8.42
N SER A 60 -5.03 -21.20 8.20
CA SER A 60 -4.75 -22.18 9.25
C SER A 60 -3.99 -21.59 10.44
N ASP A 61 -3.13 -20.63 10.15
CA ASP A 61 -2.26 -19.95 11.11
C ASP A 61 -3.06 -19.13 12.13
N ASP A 62 -4.26 -18.66 11.77
CA ASP A 62 -5.09 -17.78 12.61
C ASP A 62 -5.73 -18.47 13.84
N VAL A 63 -5.63 -19.80 13.91
CA VAL A 63 -6.21 -20.66 14.96
C VAL A 63 -5.12 -21.50 15.63
N SER A 64 -3.99 -20.87 15.92
CA SER A 64 -2.86 -21.53 16.56
C SER A 64 -2.65 -21.07 17.99
N ILE A 65 -2.05 -21.95 18.79
CA ILE A 65 -1.75 -21.68 20.19
C ILE A 65 -0.25 -21.41 20.30
N PRO A 66 0.19 -20.24 20.81
CA PRO A 66 1.61 -19.97 21.00
C PRO A 66 2.20 -20.92 22.05
N VAL A 67 3.36 -21.49 21.74
CA VAL A 67 4.05 -22.49 22.58
C VAL A 67 5.45 -21.99 22.95
N LEU A 68 5.82 -22.15 24.22
CA LEU A 68 7.09 -21.67 24.77
C LEU A 68 7.85 -22.79 25.48
N GLY A 69 9.18 -22.63 25.55
CA GLY A 69 10.06 -23.51 26.32
C GLY A 69 9.99 -24.99 25.90
N LYS A 70 9.82 -25.88 26.88
CA LYS A 70 9.83 -27.34 26.67
C LYS A 70 8.69 -27.84 25.77
N ASP A 71 7.53 -27.18 25.82
CA ASP A 71 6.40 -27.54 24.95
C ASP A 71 6.70 -27.19 23.49
N ARG A 72 7.42 -26.07 23.24
CA ARG A 72 7.89 -25.68 21.91
C ARG A 72 8.88 -26.70 21.37
N ASN A 73 9.82 -27.15 22.20
CA ASN A 73 10.78 -28.19 21.82
C ASN A 73 10.09 -29.51 21.43
N THR A 74 9.04 -29.88 22.15
CA THR A 74 8.23 -31.08 21.84
C THR A 74 7.55 -30.95 20.48
N TYR A 75 6.96 -29.78 20.20
CA TYR A 75 6.31 -29.51 18.92
C TYR A 75 7.30 -29.41 17.76
N PHE A 76 8.44 -28.76 17.98
CA PHE A 76 9.56 -28.69 17.04
C PHE A 76 10.06 -30.07 16.61
N ILE A 77 10.31 -30.95 17.58
CA ILE A 77 10.72 -32.34 17.29
C ILE A 77 9.64 -33.07 16.50
N LYS A 78 8.36 -32.91 16.84
CA LYS A 78 7.24 -33.52 16.11
C LYS A 78 7.20 -33.06 14.64
N GLN A 79 7.38 -31.77 14.37
CA GLN A 79 7.40 -31.23 12.99
C GLN A 79 8.57 -31.79 12.19
N ILE A 80 9.79 -31.78 12.75
CA ILE A 80 10.97 -32.36 12.11
C ILE A 80 10.76 -33.86 11.84
N SER A 81 10.24 -34.59 12.81
CA SER A 81 9.99 -36.04 12.70
C SER A 81 9.05 -36.34 11.53
N ASN A 82 7.94 -35.61 11.44
CA ASN A 82 6.99 -35.76 10.32
C ASN A 82 7.64 -35.46 8.96
N GLY A 83 8.49 -34.43 8.89
CA GLY A 83 9.26 -34.12 7.68
C GLY A 83 10.22 -35.25 7.29
N LEU A 84 10.99 -35.77 8.24
CA LEU A 84 11.94 -36.86 8.02
C LEU A 84 11.26 -38.18 7.62
N ILE A 85 10.11 -38.50 8.22
CA ILE A 85 9.30 -39.68 7.92
C ILE A 85 8.68 -39.56 6.53
N ARG A 86 8.10 -38.39 6.19
CA ARG A 86 7.55 -38.13 4.85
C ARG A 86 8.59 -38.30 3.75
N ASP A 87 9.81 -37.87 4.03
CA ASP A 87 10.95 -38.00 3.11
C ASP A 87 11.57 -39.42 3.12
N ASN A 88 10.97 -40.34 3.89
CA ASN A 88 11.24 -41.79 3.95
C ASN A 88 12.73 -42.14 4.12
N LYS A 89 13.41 -41.43 5.03
CA LYS A 89 14.85 -41.58 5.22
C LYS A 89 15.20 -42.84 6.00
N GLN A 90 16.22 -43.55 5.50
CA GLN A 90 16.72 -44.85 6.00
C GLN A 90 17.17 -44.84 7.47
N ASP A 91 17.39 -43.65 8.07
CA ASP A 91 17.80 -43.47 9.47
C ASP A 91 16.85 -42.58 10.31
N SER A 92 15.64 -42.32 9.81
CA SER A 92 14.70 -41.35 10.43
C SER A 92 14.50 -41.58 11.93
N ASP A 93 14.25 -42.81 12.37
CA ASP A 93 14.04 -43.14 13.80
C ASP A 93 15.26 -42.81 14.68
N LYS A 94 16.47 -43.16 14.22
CA LYS A 94 17.73 -42.90 14.94
C LYS A 94 18.06 -41.41 14.99
N ILE A 95 17.73 -40.66 13.94
CA ILE A 95 17.89 -39.21 13.88
C ILE A 95 16.93 -38.55 14.88
N ILE A 96 15.67 -38.99 14.92
CA ILE A 96 14.65 -38.45 15.83
C ILE A 96 15.02 -38.69 17.29
N GLU A 97 15.50 -39.89 17.64
CA GLU A 97 15.94 -40.22 19.00
C GLU A 97 17.14 -39.34 19.43
N TRP A 98 18.14 -39.20 18.56
CA TRP A 98 19.29 -38.36 18.84
C TRP A 98 18.94 -36.87 18.92
N LEU A 99 18.10 -36.37 18.02
CA LEU A 99 17.62 -34.98 18.07
C LEU A 99 16.81 -34.73 19.33
N SER A 100 15.91 -35.65 19.71
CA SER A 100 15.10 -35.52 20.93
C SER A 100 15.99 -35.37 22.16
N SER A 101 16.97 -36.27 22.34
CA SER A 101 17.90 -36.18 23.48
C SER A 101 18.72 -34.88 23.50
N THR A 102 19.11 -34.38 22.33
CA THR A 102 19.89 -33.15 22.20
C THR A 102 19.04 -31.92 22.47
N ILE A 103 17.82 -31.85 21.91
CA ILE A 103 16.92 -30.69 21.99
C ILE A 103 16.31 -30.53 23.38
N TYR A 104 15.97 -31.63 24.07
CA TYR A 104 15.44 -31.56 25.44
C TYR A 104 16.47 -31.13 26.49
N SER A 105 17.76 -31.07 26.13
CA SER A 105 18.83 -30.61 27.05
C SER A 105 18.75 -29.11 27.38
N ARG A 106 18.04 -28.30 26.59
CA ARG A 106 17.91 -26.85 26.77
C ARG A 106 16.47 -26.39 26.57
N GLU A 107 16.07 -25.34 27.28
CA GLU A 107 14.71 -24.78 27.15
C GLU A 107 14.54 -23.88 25.92
N THR A 108 15.59 -23.17 25.51
CA THR A 108 15.57 -22.25 24.37
C THR A 108 16.78 -22.44 23.48
N TRP A 109 16.60 -22.24 22.19
CA TRP A 109 17.63 -22.45 21.17
C TRP A 109 17.89 -21.17 20.38
N THR A 110 19.17 -20.90 20.10
CA THR A 110 19.60 -19.78 19.25
C THR A 110 20.07 -20.27 17.89
N LYS A 111 20.11 -19.36 16.91
CA LYS A 111 20.58 -19.65 15.55
C LYS A 111 21.91 -20.40 15.52
N ASP A 112 22.91 -19.90 16.24
CA ASP A 112 24.25 -20.49 16.24
C ASP A 112 24.25 -21.88 16.87
N THR A 113 23.55 -22.06 18.00
CA THR A 113 23.47 -23.36 18.68
C THR A 113 22.74 -24.41 17.86
N LEU A 114 21.68 -24.04 17.13
CA LEU A 114 20.96 -24.97 16.24
C LEU A 114 21.79 -25.29 15.01
N ARG A 115 22.57 -24.33 14.51
CA ARG A 115 23.52 -24.57 13.41
C ARG A 115 24.61 -25.56 13.81
N ASP A 116 25.10 -25.49 15.05
CA ASP A 116 26.06 -26.46 15.57
C ASP A 116 25.44 -27.86 15.70
N VAL A 117 24.20 -27.96 16.19
CA VAL A 117 23.45 -29.23 16.24
C VAL A 117 23.22 -29.77 14.84
N GLU A 118 22.89 -28.90 13.87
CA GLU A 118 22.69 -29.27 12.48
C GLU A 118 23.98 -29.82 11.84
N ASN A 119 25.12 -29.18 12.09
CA ASN A 119 26.43 -29.66 11.63
C ASN A 119 26.80 -31.02 12.24
N GLN A 120 26.51 -31.23 13.52
CA GLN A 120 26.70 -32.53 14.18
C GLN A 120 25.78 -33.60 13.58
N MET A 121 24.53 -33.26 13.31
CA MET A 121 23.57 -34.13 12.64
C MET A 121 24.09 -34.58 11.27
N TYR A 122 24.59 -33.66 10.44
CA TYR A 122 25.14 -33.98 9.13
C TYR A 122 26.41 -34.85 9.19
N THR A 123 27.21 -34.68 10.24
CA THR A 123 28.41 -35.51 10.45
C THR A 123 28.03 -36.94 10.85
N LYS A 124 27.03 -37.07 11.74
CA LYS A 124 26.58 -38.36 12.28
C LYS A 124 25.68 -39.14 11.31
N PHE A 125 24.91 -38.43 10.49
CA PHE A 125 23.96 -38.99 9.54
C PHE A 125 24.16 -38.43 8.12
N PRO A 126 25.12 -38.97 7.35
CA PRO A 126 25.41 -38.50 5.99
C PRO A 126 24.23 -38.60 5.02
N SER A 127 23.25 -39.46 5.32
CA SER A 127 21.99 -39.65 4.58
C SER A 127 21.17 -38.36 4.46
N VAL A 128 21.29 -37.43 5.42
CA VAL A 128 20.58 -36.14 5.40
C VAL A 128 21.25 -35.13 4.44
N LYS A 129 22.58 -35.14 4.34
CA LYS A 129 23.37 -34.18 3.53
C LYS A 129 23.16 -34.35 2.02
N LYS A 130 22.83 -35.56 1.56
CA LYS A 130 22.73 -35.92 0.13
C LYS A 130 21.58 -35.23 -0.62
N ILE A 131 20.62 -34.62 0.09
CA ILE A 131 19.36 -34.10 -0.47
C ILE A 131 19.33 -32.55 -0.52
N GLY A 132 20.39 -31.87 -0.08
CA GLY A 132 20.51 -30.42 -0.28
C GLY A 132 19.53 -29.59 0.54
N TYR A 133 19.29 -29.97 1.81
CA TYR A 133 18.61 -29.08 2.76
C TYR A 133 19.40 -27.76 2.85
N GLY A 134 18.68 -26.63 2.82
CA GLY A 134 19.28 -25.30 2.90
C GLY A 134 20.02 -25.08 4.21
N GLN A 135 20.95 -24.12 4.24
CA GLN A 135 21.61 -23.73 5.49
C GLN A 135 20.57 -23.26 6.52
N ASP A 136 20.84 -23.55 7.80
CA ASP A 136 20.02 -23.18 8.96
C ASP A 136 18.62 -23.85 8.96
N MET A 137 18.50 -25.09 8.47
CA MET A 137 17.24 -25.85 8.43
C MET A 137 16.61 -25.97 9.81
N LEU A 138 17.38 -26.41 10.82
CA LEU A 138 16.85 -26.61 12.17
C LEU A 138 16.41 -25.29 12.79
N TYR A 139 17.11 -24.21 12.50
CA TYR A 139 16.73 -22.87 12.96
C TYR A 139 15.43 -22.40 12.32
N ASN A 140 15.28 -22.55 11.00
CA ASN A 140 14.05 -22.16 10.31
C ASN A 140 12.84 -22.96 10.83
N GLU A 141 12.99 -24.28 10.99
CA GLU A 141 11.90 -25.11 11.53
C GLU A 141 11.60 -24.77 13.00
N TYR A 142 12.63 -24.45 13.80
CA TYR A 142 12.44 -23.98 15.17
C TYR A 142 11.67 -22.66 15.21
N THR A 143 11.94 -21.73 14.30
CA THR A 143 11.18 -20.48 14.20
C THR A 143 9.70 -20.72 13.86
N MET A 144 9.40 -21.69 12.99
CA MET A 144 8.02 -22.06 12.61
C MET A 144 7.28 -22.85 13.71
N SER A 145 8.01 -23.54 14.59
CA SER A 145 7.45 -24.31 15.71
C SER A 145 6.96 -23.48 16.91
N GLY A 146 7.05 -22.15 16.83
CA GLY A 146 6.61 -21.25 17.91
C GLY A 146 5.10 -21.29 18.18
N ASP A 147 4.31 -21.81 17.24
CA ASP A 147 2.87 -21.90 17.36
C ASP A 147 2.35 -23.30 16.99
N LYS A 148 1.51 -23.86 17.85
CA LYS A 148 0.84 -25.15 17.65
C LYS A 148 -0.34 -24.97 16.71
N MET A 149 -0.21 -25.50 15.50
CA MET A 149 -1.24 -25.43 14.44
C MET A 149 -2.27 -26.56 14.49
N ASP A 150 -2.03 -27.63 15.25
CA ASP A 150 -2.86 -28.84 15.36
C ASP A 150 -3.64 -28.91 16.69
N ALA A 151 -3.98 -27.76 17.27
CA ALA A 151 -4.73 -27.69 18.52
C ALA A 151 -6.14 -28.29 18.38
N THR A 152 -6.59 -29.05 19.38
CA THR A 152 -7.97 -29.58 19.40
C THR A 152 -8.94 -28.46 19.82
N TYR A 153 -10.20 -28.51 19.38
CA TYR A 153 -11.24 -27.54 19.76
C TYR A 153 -11.29 -27.18 21.27
N PRO A 154 -11.35 -28.14 22.22
CA PRO A 154 -11.37 -27.82 23.64
C PRO A 154 -10.08 -27.15 24.12
N GLU A 155 -8.92 -27.51 23.55
CA GLU A 155 -7.63 -26.91 23.87
C GLU A 155 -7.59 -25.44 23.43
N PHE A 156 -8.05 -25.17 22.21
CA PHE A 156 -8.11 -23.82 21.66
C PHE A 156 -9.10 -22.93 22.40
N MET A 157 -10.29 -23.45 22.72
CA MET A 157 -11.29 -22.72 23.51
C MET A 157 -10.79 -22.43 24.93
N SER A 158 -10.05 -23.36 25.54
CA SER A 158 -9.41 -23.13 26.85
C SER A 158 -8.38 -22.00 26.78
N TYR A 159 -7.56 -21.97 25.73
CA TYR A 159 -6.62 -20.88 25.47
C TYR A 159 -7.32 -19.52 25.32
N LEU A 160 -8.40 -19.44 24.53
CA LEU A 160 -9.17 -18.20 24.36
C LEU A 160 -9.74 -17.69 25.67
N HIS A 161 -10.31 -18.60 26.49
CA HIS A 161 -10.85 -18.26 27.80
C HIS A 161 -9.76 -17.76 28.76
N LYS A 162 -8.60 -18.44 28.80
CA LYS A 162 -7.47 -18.04 29.65
C LYS A 162 -6.89 -16.68 29.26
N THR A 163 -6.88 -16.36 27.96
CA THR A 163 -6.32 -15.12 27.42
C THR A 163 -7.35 -13.99 27.28
N ASN A 164 -8.61 -14.23 27.66
CA ASN A 164 -9.74 -13.33 27.43
C ASN A 164 -9.84 -12.85 25.97
N GLN A 165 -9.40 -13.67 25.00
CA GLN A 165 -9.55 -13.38 23.59
C GLN A 165 -10.94 -13.81 23.13
N THR A 166 -11.71 -12.83 22.68
CA THR A 166 -13.04 -13.03 22.10
C THR A 166 -13.00 -12.65 20.62
N PHE A 167 -13.98 -13.13 19.85
CA PHE A 167 -14.16 -12.65 18.48
C PHE A 167 -14.18 -11.11 18.42
N SER A 168 -14.87 -10.46 19.38
CA SER A 168 -15.00 -9.01 19.43
C SER A 168 -13.67 -8.28 19.61
N THR A 169 -12.84 -8.74 20.57
CA THR A 169 -11.52 -8.14 20.82
C THR A 169 -10.55 -8.35 19.67
N SER A 170 -10.57 -9.53 19.05
CA SER A 170 -9.77 -9.88 17.88
C SER A 170 -10.17 -9.07 16.66
N PHE A 171 -11.47 -9.04 16.35
CA PHE A 171 -12.03 -8.28 15.24
C PHE A 171 -11.74 -6.79 15.40
N ALA A 172 -11.90 -6.22 16.59
CA ALA A 172 -11.66 -4.81 16.83
C ALA A 172 -10.20 -4.39 16.57
N ARG A 173 -9.24 -5.21 16.99
CA ARG A 173 -7.80 -4.97 16.73
C ARG A 173 -7.53 -4.98 15.23
N GLN A 174 -7.99 -6.03 14.56
CA GLN A 174 -7.75 -6.24 13.14
C GLN A 174 -8.41 -5.14 12.30
N TYR A 175 -9.66 -4.82 12.60
CA TYR A 175 -10.41 -3.74 11.96
C TYR A 175 -9.71 -2.38 12.11
N ALA A 176 -9.20 -2.05 13.29
CA ALA A 176 -8.53 -0.76 13.50
C ALA A 176 -7.23 -0.62 12.70
N GLN A 177 -6.45 -1.70 12.62
CA GLN A 177 -5.22 -1.74 11.81
C GLN A 177 -5.52 -1.68 10.31
N ASP A 178 -6.48 -2.47 9.83
CA ASP A 178 -6.94 -2.45 8.44
C ASP A 178 -7.48 -1.05 8.07
N THR A 179 -8.27 -0.44 8.96
CA THR A 179 -8.78 0.93 8.79
C THR A 179 -7.64 1.94 8.76
N ALA A 180 -6.62 1.80 9.60
CA ALA A 180 -5.45 2.68 9.58
C ALA A 180 -4.75 2.63 8.22
N MET A 181 -4.58 1.45 7.63
CA MET A 181 -4.01 1.28 6.30
C MET A 181 -4.89 1.91 5.21
N TYR A 182 -6.18 1.60 5.19
CA TYR A 182 -7.09 2.09 4.14
C TYR A 182 -7.27 3.59 4.19
N VAL A 183 -7.46 4.17 5.38
CA VAL A 183 -7.56 5.62 5.53
C VAL A 183 -6.25 6.29 5.11
N SER A 184 -5.11 5.71 5.48
CA SER A 184 -3.80 6.21 5.06
C SER A 184 -3.69 6.24 3.53
N ILE A 185 -4.09 5.19 2.82
CA ILE A 185 -4.03 5.13 1.34
C ILE A 185 -5.07 6.04 0.67
N ILE A 186 -6.27 6.18 1.24
CA ILE A 186 -7.36 6.95 0.62
C ILE A 186 -7.20 8.45 0.89
N PHE A 187 -6.81 8.82 2.12
CA PHE A 187 -6.70 10.22 2.55
C PHE A 187 -5.29 10.79 2.41
N ILE A 188 -4.26 10.01 2.05
CA ILE A 188 -2.93 10.54 1.69
C ILE A 188 -3.03 11.68 0.67
N LEU A 189 -3.81 11.49 -0.39
CA LEU A 189 -3.99 12.47 -1.44
C LEU A 189 -4.73 13.71 -0.91
N PHE A 190 -5.68 13.50 -0.01
CA PHE A 190 -6.42 14.58 0.61
C PHE A 190 -5.48 15.55 1.38
N PHE A 191 -4.56 15.01 2.19
CA PHE A 191 -3.60 15.83 2.93
C PHE A 191 -2.44 16.35 2.07
N ALA A 192 -1.97 15.57 1.10
CA ALA A 192 -0.91 15.98 0.16
C ALA A 192 -1.25 17.28 -0.57
N PHE A 193 -2.52 17.45 -0.93
CA PHE A 193 -2.99 18.60 -1.72
C PHE A 193 -3.71 19.66 -0.89
N LEU A 194 -3.69 19.54 0.45
CA LEU A 194 -4.41 20.44 1.34
C LEU A 194 -4.03 21.92 1.12
N PHE A 195 -2.75 22.20 0.85
CA PHE A 195 -2.22 23.55 0.60
C PHE A 195 -1.95 23.86 -0.87
N GLN A 196 -2.33 22.97 -1.81
CA GLN A 196 -1.94 23.09 -3.21
C GLN A 196 -2.47 24.37 -3.88
N LYS A 197 -3.68 24.81 -3.52
CA LYS A 197 -4.27 26.05 -4.08
C LYS A 197 -3.55 27.29 -3.54
N GLU A 198 -3.13 27.24 -2.29
CA GLU A 198 -2.49 28.33 -1.57
C GLU A 198 -0.99 28.45 -1.85
N LEU A 199 -0.38 27.41 -2.39
CA LEU A 199 0.97 27.44 -2.95
C LEU A 199 1.02 28.18 -4.31
N GLN A 200 -0.14 28.48 -4.94
CA GLN A 200 -0.18 29.27 -6.16
C GLN A 200 0.27 30.71 -5.90
N PRO A 201 1.14 31.30 -6.76
CA PRO A 201 1.74 32.62 -6.50
C PRO A 201 0.73 33.73 -6.19
N SER A 202 -0.39 33.77 -6.92
CA SER A 202 -1.43 34.80 -6.77
C SER A 202 -2.18 34.71 -5.44
N LEU A 203 -2.51 33.50 -4.98
CA LEU A 203 -3.28 33.28 -3.77
C LEU A 203 -2.39 33.33 -2.52
N HIS A 204 -1.16 32.82 -2.64
CA HIS A 204 -0.14 32.90 -1.59
C HIS A 204 0.14 34.35 -1.19
N ASP A 205 0.28 35.22 -2.20
CA ASP A 205 0.60 36.63 -2.01
C ASP A 205 -0.56 37.40 -1.37
N LEU A 206 -1.80 36.99 -1.63
CA LEU A 206 -2.99 37.54 -0.97
C LEU A 206 -3.06 37.08 0.50
N LEU A 207 -2.76 35.82 0.79
CA LEU A 207 -2.75 35.29 2.16
C LEU A 207 -1.72 35.98 3.05
N LEU A 208 -0.54 36.30 2.51
CA LEU A 208 0.52 37.02 3.23
C LEU A 208 0.17 38.48 3.56
N SER A 209 -0.85 39.04 2.93
CA SER A 209 -1.34 40.40 3.22
C SER A 209 -2.35 40.45 4.37
N LYS A 210 -2.88 39.29 4.79
CA LYS A 210 -3.85 39.22 5.89
C LYS A 210 -3.13 39.21 7.25
N PRO A 211 -3.72 39.85 8.28
CA PRO A 211 -3.16 39.89 9.64
C PRO A 211 -3.43 38.58 10.40
N ILE A 212 -3.18 37.43 9.78
CA ILE A 212 -3.35 36.10 10.39
C ILE A 212 -1.96 35.51 10.59
N SER A 213 -1.64 35.10 11.81
CA SER A 213 -0.37 34.41 12.09
C SER A 213 -0.31 33.09 11.30
N ASN A 214 0.84 32.79 10.71
CA ASN A 214 1.04 31.59 9.90
C ASN A 214 0.79 30.29 10.68
N LEU A 215 1.17 30.24 11.97
CA LEU A 215 0.87 29.12 12.86
C LEU A 215 -0.63 28.88 13.01
N THR A 216 -1.41 29.93 13.30
CA THR A 216 -2.87 29.84 13.41
C THR A 216 -3.51 29.35 12.10
N TYR A 217 -2.98 29.81 10.96
CA TYR A 217 -3.50 29.42 9.65
C TYR A 217 -3.25 27.94 9.33
N ILE A 218 -2.00 27.49 9.43
CA ILE A 218 -1.62 26.11 9.08
C ILE A 218 -2.27 25.12 10.02
N THR A 219 -2.17 25.35 11.33
CA THR A 219 -2.74 24.44 12.33
C THR A 219 -4.26 24.44 12.27
N GLY A 220 -4.91 25.58 12.03
CA GLY A 220 -6.37 25.67 11.90
C GLY A 220 -6.87 24.94 10.65
N LYS A 221 -6.20 25.11 9.52
CA LYS A 221 -6.56 24.40 8.28
C LYS A 221 -6.32 22.89 8.40
N PHE A 222 -5.17 22.50 8.95
CA PHE A 222 -4.87 21.10 9.23
C PHE A 222 -5.92 20.48 10.15
N ALA A 223 -6.25 21.14 11.27
CA ALA A 223 -7.21 20.63 12.24
C ALA A 223 -8.61 20.47 11.62
N GLY A 224 -9.09 21.42 10.80
CA GLY A 224 -10.37 21.27 10.12
C GLY A 224 -10.41 20.09 9.13
N ALA A 225 -9.36 19.92 8.33
CA ALA A 225 -9.22 18.78 7.42
C ALA A 225 -9.10 17.44 8.17
N PHE A 226 -8.34 17.42 9.27
CA PHE A 226 -8.15 16.26 10.13
C PHE A 226 -9.44 15.87 10.85
N SER A 227 -10.22 16.82 11.37
CA SER A 227 -11.53 16.57 11.98
C SER A 227 -12.51 15.92 11.00
N MET A 228 -12.51 16.34 9.73
CA MET A 228 -13.35 15.70 8.71
C MET A 228 -12.90 14.27 8.40
N CYS A 229 -11.59 14.01 8.39
CA CYS A 229 -11.07 12.64 8.27
C CYS A 229 -11.49 11.77 9.47
N LEU A 230 -11.36 12.28 10.70
CA LEU A 230 -11.84 11.59 11.91
C LEU A 230 -13.34 11.33 11.87
N PHE A 231 -14.13 12.27 11.33
CA PHE A 231 -15.57 12.08 11.15
C PHE A 231 -15.90 10.94 10.17
N ALA A 232 -15.19 10.84 9.05
CA ALA A 232 -15.36 9.73 8.11
C ALA A 232 -15.03 8.37 8.75
N ILE A 233 -13.97 8.32 9.56
CA ILE A 233 -13.59 7.12 10.32
C ILE A 233 -14.68 6.77 11.33
N ALA A 234 -15.17 7.76 12.10
CA ALA A 234 -16.19 7.55 13.10
C ALA A 234 -17.50 7.01 12.50
N ILE A 235 -17.94 7.52 11.35
CA ILE A 235 -19.10 6.97 10.63
C ILE A 235 -18.85 5.50 10.26
N ASN A 236 -17.69 5.20 9.67
CA ASN A 236 -17.33 3.85 9.27
C ASN A 236 -17.32 2.91 10.49
N THR A 237 -16.65 3.31 11.57
CA THR A 237 -16.56 2.53 12.82
C THR A 237 -17.94 2.32 13.47
N LEU A 238 -18.84 3.30 13.39
CA LEU A 238 -20.19 3.16 13.90
C LEU A 238 -20.98 2.09 13.15
N ILE A 239 -20.87 2.04 11.81
CA ILE A 239 -21.53 1.00 10.99
C ILE A 239 -21.02 -0.39 11.39
N PHE A 240 -19.70 -0.56 11.55
CA PHE A 240 -19.12 -1.84 11.96
C PHE A 240 -19.44 -2.19 13.41
N SER A 241 -19.57 -1.20 14.31
CA SER A 241 -20.00 -1.43 15.69
C SER A 241 -21.42 -2.00 15.73
N ILE A 242 -22.33 -1.48 14.91
CA ILE A 242 -23.70 -2.01 14.79
C ILE A 242 -23.67 -3.42 14.20
N TRP A 243 -22.89 -3.64 13.14
CA TRP A 243 -22.80 -4.95 12.48
C TRP A 243 -22.23 -6.02 13.42
N GLU A 244 -21.12 -5.74 14.11
CA GLU A 244 -20.53 -6.62 15.11
C GLU A 244 -21.51 -6.96 16.23
N THR A 245 -22.25 -5.95 16.72
CA THR A 245 -23.26 -6.14 17.77
C THR A 245 -24.35 -7.10 17.31
N ILE A 246 -24.92 -6.89 16.12
CA ILE A 246 -25.95 -7.78 15.55
C ILE A 246 -25.40 -9.20 15.37
N PHE A 247 -24.15 -9.32 14.91
CA PHE A 247 -23.52 -10.62 14.67
C PHE A 247 -23.27 -11.40 15.96
N CYS A 248 -22.64 -10.77 16.95
CA CYS A 248 -22.36 -11.41 18.24
C CYS A 248 -23.66 -11.79 18.96
N PHE A 249 -24.67 -10.93 18.91
CA PHE A 249 -25.98 -11.22 19.51
C PHE A 249 -26.69 -12.40 18.84
N LYS A 250 -26.70 -12.47 17.49
CA LYS A 250 -27.29 -13.59 16.75
C LYS A 250 -26.60 -14.92 17.05
N LEU A 251 -25.28 -14.91 17.26
CA LEU A 251 -24.49 -16.12 17.48
C LEU A 251 -24.33 -16.49 18.96
N GLY A 252 -24.71 -15.60 19.89
CA GLY A 252 -24.53 -15.79 21.33
C GLY A 252 -23.07 -15.69 21.77
N MET A 253 -22.25 -14.89 21.07
CA MET A 253 -20.83 -14.72 21.35
C MET A 253 -20.58 -13.55 22.32
N PRO A 254 -19.52 -13.59 23.13
CA PRO A 254 -19.15 -12.48 24.01
C PRO A 254 -18.81 -11.22 23.20
N LEU A 255 -19.43 -10.10 23.57
CA LEU A 255 -19.27 -8.80 22.93
C LEU A 255 -18.66 -7.80 23.91
N TYR A 256 -17.60 -7.11 23.50
CA TYR A 256 -17.03 -6.01 24.28
C TYR A 256 -17.38 -4.67 23.63
N LEU A 257 -18.44 -4.05 24.14
CA LEU A 257 -18.90 -2.74 23.68
C LEU A 257 -17.79 -1.70 23.86
N GLY A 258 -17.36 -1.09 22.76
CA GLY A 258 -16.26 -0.11 22.76
C GLY A 258 -14.89 -0.68 22.38
N ALA A 259 -14.74 -1.99 22.13
CA ALA A 259 -13.50 -2.59 21.62
C ALA A 259 -13.05 -1.88 20.34
N LEU A 260 -13.96 -1.70 19.39
CA LEU A 260 -13.67 -1.02 18.12
C LEU A 260 -13.16 0.41 18.35
N TRP A 261 -13.86 1.19 19.15
CA TRP A 261 -13.51 2.60 19.40
C TRP A 261 -12.16 2.76 20.10
N THR A 262 -11.88 1.93 21.11
CA THR A 262 -10.59 1.95 21.81
C THR A 262 -9.44 1.56 20.90
N ASN A 263 -9.61 0.54 20.05
CA ASN A 263 -8.61 0.13 19.07
C ASN A 263 -8.42 1.17 17.96
N ILE A 264 -9.48 1.85 17.49
CA ILE A 264 -9.38 2.95 16.52
C ILE A 264 -8.58 4.12 17.11
N LEU A 265 -8.85 4.50 18.36
CA LEU A 265 -8.10 5.55 19.06
C LEU A 265 -6.63 5.17 19.25
N PHE A 266 -6.34 3.90 19.51
CA PHE A 266 -4.98 3.42 19.77
C PHE A 266 -4.15 3.21 18.49
N TYR A 267 -4.71 2.54 17.48
CA TYR A 267 -3.99 2.17 16.25
C TYR A 267 -4.16 3.18 15.13
N THR A 268 -5.39 3.63 14.88
CA THR A 268 -5.73 4.38 13.66
C THR A 268 -5.41 5.87 13.79
N VAL A 269 -5.82 6.51 14.89
CA VAL A 269 -5.65 7.96 15.06
C VAL A 269 -4.18 8.40 15.06
N PRO A 270 -3.26 7.76 15.82
CA PRO A 270 -1.84 8.13 15.81
C PRO A 270 -1.21 7.97 14.42
N THR A 271 -1.57 6.90 13.72
CA THR A 271 -1.08 6.61 12.37
C THR A 271 -1.48 7.69 11.37
N ILE A 272 -2.75 8.08 11.39
CA ILE A 272 -3.25 9.11 10.47
C ILE A 272 -2.71 10.48 10.84
N LEU A 273 -2.56 10.80 12.12
CA LEU A 273 -1.94 12.06 12.56
C LEU A 273 -0.50 12.18 12.03
N PHE A 274 0.29 11.11 12.17
CA PHE A 274 1.65 11.04 11.62
C PHE A 274 1.67 11.22 10.11
N TYR A 275 0.84 10.48 9.38
CA TYR A 275 0.83 10.59 7.92
C TYR A 275 0.32 11.95 7.44
N ALA A 276 -0.79 12.44 7.98
CA ALA A 276 -1.38 13.72 7.58
C ALA A 276 -0.38 14.87 7.78
N SER A 277 0.33 14.89 8.91
CA SER A 277 1.35 15.89 9.22
C SER A 277 2.59 15.77 8.33
N LEU A 278 3.08 14.54 8.09
CA LEU A 278 4.19 14.28 7.16
C LEU A 278 3.86 14.76 5.74
N MET A 279 2.64 14.49 5.27
CA MET A 279 2.19 14.90 3.94
C MET A 279 2.11 16.42 3.80
N VAL A 280 1.65 17.12 4.85
CA VAL A 280 1.68 18.59 4.90
C VAL A 280 3.11 19.11 4.87
N LEU A 281 4.01 18.55 5.69
CA LEU A 281 5.42 18.97 5.73
C LEU A 281 6.08 18.87 4.36
N VAL A 282 5.97 17.70 3.74
CA VAL A 282 6.63 17.42 2.46
C VAL A 282 6.00 18.25 1.33
N SER A 283 4.67 18.38 1.31
CA SER A 283 3.99 19.21 0.30
C SER A 283 4.40 20.67 0.37
N LEU A 284 4.62 21.23 1.58
CA LEU A 284 5.10 22.59 1.78
C LEU A 284 6.59 22.73 1.45
N LEU A 285 7.42 21.75 1.84
CA LEU A 285 8.86 21.74 1.58
C LEU A 285 9.16 21.78 0.07
N PHE A 286 8.49 20.93 -0.71
CA PHE A 286 8.66 20.87 -2.17
C PHE A 286 7.71 21.77 -2.95
N ARG A 287 6.79 22.45 -2.26
CA ARG A 287 5.70 23.25 -2.86
C ARG A 287 4.89 22.48 -3.90
N ASN A 288 4.74 21.18 -3.67
CA ASN A 288 4.05 20.28 -4.57
C ASN A 288 3.51 19.07 -3.79
N GLY A 289 2.20 18.88 -3.78
CA GLY A 289 1.57 17.73 -3.14
C GLY A 289 2.03 16.38 -3.67
N PHE A 290 2.41 16.28 -4.95
CA PHE A 290 2.90 15.02 -5.50
C PHE A 290 4.22 14.56 -4.87
N ALA A 291 5.07 15.48 -4.39
CA ALA A 291 6.36 15.13 -3.80
C ALA A 291 6.24 14.35 -2.49
N ALA A 292 5.06 14.36 -1.86
CA ALA A 292 4.81 13.71 -0.58
C ALA A 292 4.40 12.23 -0.72
N ILE A 293 3.83 11.85 -1.87
CA ILE A 293 3.39 10.48 -2.17
C ILE A 293 4.51 9.42 -2.08
N PRO A 294 5.75 9.63 -2.59
CA PRO A 294 6.79 8.61 -2.50
C PRO A 294 7.23 8.33 -1.06
N LEU A 295 7.35 9.37 -0.24
CA LEU A 295 7.79 9.24 1.15
C LEU A 295 6.77 8.46 1.99
N PHE A 296 5.48 8.61 1.69
CA PHE A 296 4.44 7.76 2.26
C PHE A 296 4.66 6.28 1.95
N PHE A 297 4.94 5.93 0.69
CA PHE A 297 5.15 4.52 0.34
C PHE A 297 6.41 3.97 1.00
N ILE A 298 7.49 4.75 1.08
CA ILE A 298 8.71 4.34 1.81
C ILE A 298 8.38 4.02 3.28
N THR A 299 7.64 4.91 3.95
CA THR A 299 7.29 4.72 5.35
C THR A 299 6.32 3.54 5.56
N LEU A 300 5.38 3.33 4.64
CA LEU A 300 4.51 2.15 4.65
C LEU A 300 5.33 0.85 4.49
N LEU A 301 6.28 0.82 3.57
CA LEU A 301 7.12 -0.35 3.34
C LEU A 301 8.07 -0.62 4.50
N SER A 302 8.61 0.43 5.11
CA SER A 302 9.43 0.27 6.32
C SER A 302 8.66 -0.35 7.48
N SER A 303 7.33 -0.18 7.52
CA SER A 303 6.50 -0.84 8.51
C SER A 303 6.40 -2.35 8.30
N SER A 304 6.57 -2.86 7.08
CA SER A 304 6.55 -4.30 6.81
C SER A 304 7.84 -5.04 7.19
N ILE A 305 8.88 -4.34 7.68
CA ILE A 305 10.16 -4.95 8.03
C ILE A 305 10.03 -5.71 9.35
N THR A 306 10.33 -7.01 9.33
CA THR A 306 10.45 -7.86 10.51
C THR A 306 11.90 -8.23 10.76
N THR A 307 12.23 -8.48 12.02
CA THR A 307 13.53 -8.96 12.49
C THR A 307 13.33 -10.21 13.31
N THR A 308 14.22 -11.18 13.17
CA THR A 308 14.22 -12.37 14.02
C THR A 308 15.08 -12.11 15.24
N LEU A 309 14.52 -12.32 16.43
CA LEU A 309 15.29 -12.30 17.68
C LEU A 309 16.17 -13.55 17.76
N SER A 310 17.12 -13.50 18.71
CA SER A 310 18.04 -14.59 18.99
C SER A 310 17.36 -15.91 19.40
N ASP A 311 16.12 -15.85 19.87
CA ASP A 311 15.27 -16.99 20.25
C ASP A 311 14.42 -17.55 19.08
N GLY A 312 14.66 -17.05 17.87
CA GLY A 312 13.93 -17.42 16.65
C GLY A 312 12.53 -16.82 16.54
N THR A 313 12.13 -15.90 17.42
CA THR A 313 10.84 -15.20 17.28
C THR A 313 10.95 -14.09 16.24
N CYS A 314 10.01 -14.05 15.29
CA CYS A 314 9.90 -12.93 14.36
C CYS A 314 9.17 -11.77 15.03
N VAL A 315 9.83 -10.63 15.21
CA VAL A 315 9.21 -9.40 15.71
C VAL A 315 9.26 -8.31 14.64
N GLN A 316 8.25 -7.48 14.59
CA GLN A 316 8.26 -6.33 13.69
C GLN A 316 9.25 -5.27 14.15
N TRP A 317 9.91 -4.60 13.20
CA TRP A 317 10.75 -3.46 13.53
C TRP A 317 9.87 -2.26 13.93
N MET A 318 9.82 -1.97 15.23
CA MET A 318 8.84 -1.04 15.81
C MET A 318 9.23 0.44 15.73
N TRP A 319 10.49 0.77 15.42
CA TRP A 319 10.91 2.16 15.19
C TRP A 319 10.34 2.63 13.85
N LEU A 320 9.24 3.40 13.88
CA LEU A 320 8.48 3.90 12.72
C LEU A 320 7.50 2.94 12.04
N ALA A 321 7.14 1.81 12.67
CA ALA A 321 6.03 0.97 12.20
C ALA A 321 4.70 1.74 12.28
N THR A 322 4.24 2.27 11.16
CA THR A 322 2.95 2.98 11.06
C THR A 322 1.78 1.99 11.07
N VAL A 323 1.91 0.92 10.29
CA VAL A 323 1.02 -0.25 10.31
C VAL A 323 1.72 -1.35 11.11
N MET A 324 1.02 -1.95 12.07
CA MET A 324 1.56 -3.11 12.80
C MET A 324 1.25 -4.37 11.98
N SER A 325 2.25 -5.24 11.86
CA SER A 325 2.16 -6.50 11.15
C SER A 325 1.19 -7.42 11.87
N TYR A 326 0.40 -8.12 11.05
CA TYR A 326 -0.68 -9.01 11.44
C TYR A 326 -0.23 -10.03 12.48
N ASP A 327 -0.70 -9.87 13.72
CA ASP A 327 -0.84 -11.01 14.62
C ASP A 327 -1.93 -11.91 14.04
N LYS A 328 -1.81 -13.21 14.28
CA LYS A 328 -2.88 -14.19 13.97
C LYS A 328 -4.17 -13.76 14.65
N PHE A 329 -5.32 -13.95 13.99
CA PHE A 329 -6.59 -13.33 14.42
C PHE A 329 -6.93 -13.54 15.91
N TYR A 330 -6.76 -14.74 16.44
CA TYR A 330 -7.04 -15.07 17.85
C TYR A 330 -5.84 -15.00 18.80
N GLN A 331 -4.71 -14.47 18.34
CA GLN A 331 -3.49 -14.43 19.14
C GLN A 331 -3.49 -13.25 20.12
N LEU A 332 -3.11 -13.53 21.36
CA LEU A 332 -2.88 -12.50 22.37
C LEU A 332 -1.54 -11.81 22.07
N VAL A 333 -1.53 -10.48 22.06
CA VAL A 333 -0.27 -9.72 21.99
C VAL A 333 0.49 -9.91 23.31
N PRO A 334 1.73 -10.43 23.29
CA PRO A 334 2.57 -10.51 24.48
C PRO A 334 2.76 -9.12 25.13
N HIS A 335 2.89 -9.09 26.46
CA HIS A 335 3.01 -7.84 27.20
C HIS A 335 4.20 -6.97 26.75
N SER A 336 5.34 -7.59 26.44
CA SER A 336 6.54 -6.91 25.93
C SER A 336 6.29 -6.23 24.58
N GLN A 337 5.58 -6.89 23.66
CA GLN A 337 5.23 -6.31 22.36
C GLN A 337 4.20 -5.18 22.51
N MET A 338 3.24 -5.33 23.42
CA MET A 338 2.24 -4.30 23.70
C MET A 338 2.91 -3.01 24.24
N GLN A 339 3.92 -3.11 25.09
CA GLN A 339 4.69 -1.94 25.56
C GLN A 339 5.37 -1.22 24.40
N ALA A 340 5.98 -1.97 23.49
CA ALA A 340 6.62 -1.39 22.32
C ALA A 340 5.61 -0.77 21.34
N TYR A 341 4.41 -1.34 21.22
CA TYR A 341 3.30 -0.72 20.47
C TYR A 341 2.90 0.62 21.09
N ILE A 342 2.75 0.71 22.41
CA ILE A 342 2.43 1.96 23.10
C ILE A 342 3.50 3.03 22.83
N ILE A 343 4.79 2.67 22.97
CA ILE A 343 5.91 3.58 22.72
C ILE A 343 5.88 4.06 21.26
N ASN A 344 5.66 3.16 20.30
CA ASN A 344 5.53 3.52 18.89
C ASN A 344 4.38 4.52 18.67
N ARG A 345 3.19 4.26 19.21
CA ARG A 345 2.02 5.15 19.04
C ARG A 345 2.25 6.53 19.63
N ILE A 346 2.89 6.62 20.79
CA ILE A 346 3.30 7.90 21.38
C ILE A 346 4.33 8.60 20.50
N GLY A 347 5.35 7.87 20.02
CA GLY A 347 6.38 8.39 19.12
C GLY A 347 5.81 8.96 17.82
N LEU A 348 4.84 8.28 17.20
CA LEU A 348 4.15 8.75 15.99
C LEU A 348 3.37 10.05 16.24
N CYS A 349 2.70 10.17 17.39
CA CYS A 349 2.03 11.42 17.78
C CYS A 349 3.03 12.57 17.96
N ILE A 350 4.14 12.33 18.66
CA ILE A 350 5.20 13.34 18.87
C ILE A 350 5.79 13.78 17.54
N LEU A 351 6.16 12.83 16.66
CA LEU A 351 6.65 13.12 15.32
C LEU A 351 5.64 13.91 14.50
N GLY A 352 4.35 13.58 14.60
CA GLY A 352 3.31 14.31 13.89
C GLY A 352 3.21 15.77 14.33
N VAL A 353 3.33 16.05 15.62
CA VAL A 353 3.38 17.42 16.14
C VAL A 353 4.64 18.15 15.65
N ILE A 354 5.80 17.50 15.69
CA ILE A 354 7.07 18.05 15.19
C ILE A 354 6.97 18.42 13.71
N PHE A 355 6.38 17.56 12.87
CA PHE A 355 6.18 17.82 11.45
C PHE A 355 5.23 19.01 11.20
N LEU A 356 4.18 19.18 11.98
CA LEU A 356 3.31 20.35 11.89
C LEU A 356 4.03 21.64 12.29
N LEU A 357 4.85 21.61 13.35
CA LEU A 357 5.64 22.77 13.76
C LEU A 357 6.69 23.12 12.70
N ALA A 358 7.39 22.12 12.15
CA ALA A 358 8.33 22.31 11.06
C ALA A 358 7.65 22.86 9.80
N SER A 359 6.42 22.42 9.51
CA SER A 359 5.58 22.96 8.43
C SER A 359 5.31 24.46 8.61
N CYS A 360 4.99 24.88 9.84
CA CYS A 360 4.79 26.28 10.18
C CYS A 360 6.07 27.09 9.95
N HIS A 361 7.21 26.58 10.43
CA HIS A 361 8.51 27.23 10.29
C HIS A 361 8.94 27.38 8.82
N ILE A 362 8.72 26.36 7.97
CA ILE A 362 9.00 26.43 6.53
C ILE A 362 8.14 27.53 5.88
N TRP A 363 6.85 27.60 6.23
CA TRP A 363 5.96 28.61 5.69
C TRP A 363 6.41 30.03 6.08
N ASP A 364 6.77 30.25 7.34
CA ASP A 364 7.32 31.53 7.83
C ASP A 364 8.55 31.95 7.03
N ARG A 365 9.55 31.07 6.90
CA ARG A 365 10.79 31.36 6.17
C ARG A 365 10.53 31.71 4.69
N THR A 366 9.60 31.00 4.06
CA THR A 366 9.23 31.29 2.66
C THR A 366 8.50 32.62 2.51
N SER A 367 7.71 33.02 3.50
CA SER A 367 7.02 34.31 3.53
C SER A 367 8.00 35.47 3.68
N GLU A 368 9.00 35.34 4.55
CA GLU A 368 10.02 36.36 4.79
C GLU A 368 10.97 36.55 3.61
N ALA A 369 11.43 35.46 2.99
CA ALA A 369 12.28 35.51 1.81
C ALA A 369 11.60 36.24 0.65
N ARG A 370 10.28 36.12 0.52
CA ARG A 370 9.50 36.83 -0.52
C ARG A 370 9.22 38.29 -0.15
N LYS A 371 9.04 38.63 1.14
CA LYS A 371 9.01 40.04 1.60
C LYS A 371 10.34 40.75 1.30
N ARG A 372 11.48 40.09 1.52
CA ARG A 372 12.82 40.62 1.19
C ARG A 372 13.04 40.76 -0.32
N SER A 373 12.63 39.78 -1.13
CA SER A 373 12.75 39.88 -2.58
C SER A 373 11.86 40.97 -3.19
N ARG A 374 10.71 41.30 -2.57
CA ARG A 374 9.89 42.47 -2.97
C ARG A 374 10.56 43.80 -2.64
N LYS A 375 11.21 43.96 -1.48
CA LYS A 375 12.05 45.14 -1.19
C LYS A 375 13.15 45.32 -2.24
N PHE A 376 13.71 44.20 -2.73
CA PHE A 376 14.75 44.20 -3.77
C PHE A 376 14.21 44.36 -5.21
N LYS A 377 12.96 43.97 -5.49
CA LYS A 377 12.33 44.15 -6.81
C LYS A 377 11.74 45.55 -7.00
N PHE A 378 11.34 46.23 -5.93
CA PHE A 378 10.91 47.63 -6.01
C PHE A 378 12.07 48.60 -6.27
N SER A 379 13.33 48.19 -6.06
CA SER A 379 14.51 48.97 -6.44
C SER A 379 15.03 48.67 -7.86
N HIS A 380 14.46 47.67 -8.57
CA HIS A 380 14.78 47.36 -9.95
C HIS A 380 13.51 47.06 -10.75
N THR A 381 12.78 48.12 -11.11
CA THR A 381 11.94 48.13 -12.31
C THR A 381 12.86 48.03 -13.53
N SER A 382 13.16 46.82 -13.98
CA SER A 382 13.82 46.61 -15.27
C SER A 382 13.06 45.59 -16.10
N LEU A 383 12.41 46.11 -17.14
CA LEU A 383 12.15 45.49 -18.44
C LEU A 383 11.48 44.11 -18.43
N VAL A 384 10.17 44.12 -18.62
CA VAL A 384 9.45 43.03 -19.29
C VAL A 384 10.06 42.90 -20.70
N ARG A 385 10.96 41.95 -20.87
CA ARG A 385 11.47 41.57 -22.19
C ARG A 385 10.40 40.69 -22.82
N ASP A 386 9.66 41.25 -23.78
CA ASP A 386 8.78 40.49 -24.66
C ASP A 386 9.59 39.37 -25.34
N SER A 387 9.41 38.14 -24.86
CA SER A 387 9.97 36.96 -25.49
C SER A 387 9.20 36.72 -26.79
N LYS A 388 9.81 37.09 -27.91
CA LYS A 388 9.32 36.72 -29.25
C LYS A 388 9.05 35.20 -29.31
N PRO A 389 7.94 34.76 -29.92
CA PRO A 389 7.60 33.34 -30.00
C PRO A 389 8.70 32.58 -30.76
N GLN A 390 9.22 31.52 -30.13
CA GLN A 390 10.30 30.73 -30.70
C GLN A 390 9.78 29.98 -31.95
N LYS A 391 10.38 30.31 -33.10
CA LYS A 391 10.08 29.77 -34.43
C LYS A 391 10.40 28.27 -34.50
N LYS A 392 9.42 27.49 -35.00
CA LYS A 392 9.48 26.09 -35.50
C LYS A 392 10.30 25.09 -34.65
N SER A 393 9.66 24.49 -33.64
CA SER A 393 10.18 23.29 -32.98
C SER A 393 9.96 22.05 -33.87
N GLY A 394 11.03 21.38 -34.31
CA GLY A 394 10.95 20.12 -35.07
C GLY A 394 10.24 18.98 -34.31
N ALA A 395 9.92 17.88 -35.00
CA ALA A 395 9.24 16.72 -34.41
C ALA A 395 9.95 16.18 -33.15
N PHE A 396 11.28 16.23 -33.11
CA PHE A 396 12.08 15.84 -31.96
C PHE A 396 11.89 16.73 -30.73
N ALA A 397 11.83 18.05 -30.91
CA ALA A 397 11.55 18.98 -29.81
C ALA A 397 10.13 18.78 -29.25
N PHE A 398 9.17 18.44 -30.12
CA PHE A 398 7.81 18.09 -29.72
C PHE A 398 7.72 16.74 -28.98
N VAL A 399 8.51 15.74 -29.38
CA VAL A 399 8.63 14.46 -28.66
C VAL A 399 9.30 14.66 -27.31
N LYS A 400 10.42 15.40 -27.26
CA LYS A 400 11.12 15.78 -26.01
C LYS A 400 10.20 16.54 -25.06
N TYR A 401 9.34 17.41 -25.59
CA TYR A 401 8.34 18.13 -24.81
C TYR A 401 7.27 17.20 -24.23
N ASN A 402 6.69 16.31 -25.04
CA ASN A 402 5.71 15.33 -24.56
C ASN A 402 6.33 14.32 -23.60
N ALA A 403 7.59 13.93 -23.81
CA ALA A 403 8.35 13.12 -22.86
C ALA A 403 8.47 13.85 -21.53
N LYS A 404 8.93 15.11 -21.51
CA LYS A 404 9.04 15.92 -20.29
C LYS A 404 7.71 16.09 -19.53
N ILE A 405 6.58 16.13 -20.24
CA ILE A 405 5.24 16.19 -19.64
C ILE A 405 4.80 14.83 -19.10
N ALA A 406 5.05 13.76 -19.85
CA ALA A 406 4.69 12.39 -19.50
C ALA A 406 5.56 11.86 -18.34
N THR A 407 6.84 12.26 -18.28
CA THR A 407 7.81 11.90 -17.25
C THR A 407 8.07 13.07 -16.32
N SER A 408 7.05 13.50 -15.57
CA SER A 408 7.32 14.44 -14.48
C SER A 408 8.32 13.78 -13.51
N PRO A 409 9.43 14.44 -13.14
CA PRO A 409 10.50 13.83 -12.33
C PRO A 409 9.96 13.19 -11.04
N ILE A 410 8.93 13.82 -10.46
CA ILE A 410 8.29 13.38 -9.23
C ILE A 410 7.49 12.09 -9.44
N GLN A 411 6.76 11.95 -10.55
CA GLN A 411 6.00 10.72 -10.83
C GLN A 411 6.90 9.54 -11.20
N VAL A 412 8.01 9.84 -11.87
CA VAL A 412 9.07 8.86 -12.11
C VAL A 412 9.68 8.41 -10.79
N SER A 413 9.96 9.31 -9.85
CA SER A 413 10.44 8.95 -8.51
C SER A 413 9.43 8.13 -7.70
N ILE A 414 8.13 8.45 -7.76
CA ILE A 414 7.09 7.66 -7.07
C ILE A 414 6.95 6.27 -7.68
N ALA A 415 6.91 6.18 -9.01
CA ALA A 415 6.86 4.91 -9.70
C ALA A 415 8.11 4.07 -9.40
N PHE A 416 9.29 4.69 -9.39
CA PHE A 416 10.56 4.06 -9.05
C PHE A 416 10.58 3.51 -7.61
N ILE A 417 10.02 4.26 -6.65
CA ILE A 417 9.93 3.84 -5.25
C ILE A 417 8.92 2.70 -5.05
N LEU A 418 7.76 2.78 -5.71
CA LEU A 418 6.79 1.67 -5.72
C LEU A 418 7.37 0.42 -6.33
N LEU A 419 8.22 0.58 -7.34
CA LEU A 419 8.91 -0.52 -7.99
C LEU A 419 9.98 -1.10 -7.06
N LEU A 420 10.82 -0.29 -6.41
CA LEU A 420 11.81 -0.77 -5.41
C LEU A 420 11.21 -1.63 -4.28
N SER A 421 9.92 -1.48 -3.98
CA SER A 421 9.24 -2.30 -2.97
C SER A 421 9.21 -3.79 -3.27
N THR A 422 9.33 -4.20 -4.53
CA THR A 422 9.33 -5.62 -4.93
C THR A 422 10.61 -6.33 -4.48
N ILE A 423 11.72 -5.59 -4.45
CA ILE A 423 13.03 -6.07 -3.99
C ILE A 423 12.95 -6.53 -2.53
N SER A 424 12.22 -5.79 -1.68
CA SER A 424 12.02 -6.16 -0.27
C SER A 424 11.15 -7.41 -0.08
N ILE A 425 10.17 -7.64 -0.98
CA ILE A 425 9.28 -8.81 -0.95
C ILE A 425 10.03 -10.08 -1.39
N MET A 426 11.00 -9.98 -2.29
CA MET A 426 11.83 -11.12 -2.71
C MET A 426 12.90 -11.48 -1.66
N SER A 427 13.40 -10.51 -0.89
CA SER A 427 14.44 -10.76 0.13
C SER A 427 13.96 -11.56 1.35
N THR A 428 12.65 -11.77 1.51
CA THR A 428 12.04 -12.35 2.73
C THR A 428 11.54 -13.79 2.57
N GLY A 429 11.73 -14.44 1.41
CA GLY A 429 11.32 -15.84 1.23
C GLY A 429 12.14 -16.58 0.17
N SER A 430 12.32 -17.90 0.37
CA SER A 430 12.93 -18.82 -0.60
C SER A 430 12.00 -19.04 -1.81
N ARG A 431 11.91 -18.03 -2.68
CA ARG A 431 11.03 -18.03 -3.86
C ARG A 431 11.81 -18.33 -5.14
N GLY A 432 11.19 -19.07 -6.06
CA GLY A 432 11.81 -19.47 -7.32
C GLY A 432 11.71 -18.41 -8.41
N VAL A 433 12.39 -18.61 -9.55
CA VAL A 433 12.39 -17.67 -10.70
C VAL A 433 10.97 -17.41 -11.25
N THR A 434 10.05 -18.36 -11.10
CA THR A 434 8.65 -18.23 -11.50
C THR A 434 7.86 -17.27 -10.62
N ASP A 435 8.32 -17.00 -9.40
CA ASP A 435 7.61 -16.17 -8.44
C ASP A 435 7.93 -14.67 -8.60
N ILE A 436 9.00 -14.35 -9.36
CA ILE A 436 9.42 -12.97 -9.64
C ILE A 436 8.24 -12.19 -10.23
N GLY A 437 7.59 -12.71 -11.27
CA GLY A 437 6.45 -12.05 -11.91
C GLY A 437 5.28 -11.76 -10.95
N THR A 438 5.05 -12.65 -9.98
CA THR A 438 3.98 -12.49 -8.98
C THR A 438 4.24 -11.35 -8.00
N SER A 439 5.51 -11.11 -7.67
CA SER A 439 5.91 -10.07 -6.74
C SER A 439 5.84 -8.67 -7.34
N ILE A 440 6.07 -8.53 -8.65
CA ILE A 440 6.18 -7.23 -9.32
C ILE A 440 4.83 -6.73 -9.88
N ILE A 441 3.91 -7.63 -10.26
CA ILE A 441 2.71 -7.22 -11.01
C ILE A 441 1.80 -6.22 -10.26
N GLY A 442 1.66 -6.38 -8.94
CA GLY A 442 0.81 -5.51 -8.13
C GLY A 442 1.36 -4.09 -8.04
N THR A 443 2.67 -3.96 -7.82
CA THR A 443 3.37 -2.67 -7.68
C THR A 443 3.42 -1.91 -9.01
N ILE A 444 3.53 -2.63 -10.12
CA ILE A 444 3.44 -2.05 -11.48
C ILE A 444 2.06 -1.45 -11.73
N ALA A 445 0.98 -2.10 -11.28
CA ALA A 445 -0.36 -1.53 -11.39
C ALA A 445 -0.47 -0.20 -10.61
N TRP A 446 0.07 -0.14 -9.39
CA TRP A 446 0.14 1.11 -8.60
C TRP A 446 0.97 2.18 -9.32
N ALA A 447 2.15 1.83 -9.84
CA ALA A 447 3.00 2.76 -10.58
C ALA A 447 2.32 3.31 -11.85
N SER A 448 1.65 2.44 -12.60
CA SER A 448 0.89 2.80 -13.81
C SER A 448 -0.18 3.86 -13.52
N VAL A 449 -0.97 3.67 -12.45
CA VAL A 449 -2.04 4.61 -12.06
C VAL A 449 -1.49 6.03 -11.89
N ILE A 450 -0.34 6.18 -11.25
CA ILE A 450 0.30 7.47 -10.97
C ILE A 450 0.83 8.11 -12.26
N ILE A 451 1.52 7.32 -13.08
CA ILE A 451 2.14 7.79 -14.33
C ILE A 451 1.05 8.29 -15.30
N PHE A 452 -0.09 7.60 -15.37
CA PHE A 452 -1.15 7.93 -16.33
C PHE A 452 -2.12 9.00 -15.84
N ALA A 453 -2.30 9.18 -14.53
CA ALA A 453 -3.22 10.18 -13.97
C ALA A 453 -2.94 11.61 -14.44
N ASN A 454 -1.68 11.94 -14.76
CA ASN A 454 -1.26 13.29 -15.12
C ASN A 454 -1.29 13.62 -16.61
N ILE A 455 -1.58 12.63 -17.47
CA ILE A 455 -1.58 12.80 -18.93
C ILE A 455 -2.50 13.96 -19.36
N TYR A 456 -3.56 14.22 -18.58
CA TYR A 456 -4.54 15.27 -18.86
C TYR A 456 -4.52 16.47 -17.88
N SER A 457 -4.18 16.28 -16.59
CA SER A 457 -4.22 17.35 -15.58
C SER A 457 -3.29 18.54 -15.92
N ILE A 458 -2.18 18.29 -16.61
CA ILE A 458 -1.25 19.35 -17.06
C ILE A 458 -1.88 20.23 -18.16
N GLU A 459 -2.77 19.69 -19.00
CA GLU A 459 -3.45 20.42 -20.08
C GLU A 459 -4.39 21.52 -19.54
N TYR A 460 -4.91 21.35 -18.31
CA TYR A 460 -5.81 22.31 -17.66
C TYR A 460 -5.11 23.21 -16.62
N SER A 461 -4.01 22.75 -16.03
CA SER A 461 -3.32 23.43 -14.92
C SER A 461 -2.41 24.58 -15.35
N HIS A 462 -1.81 24.55 -16.54
CA HIS A 462 -0.85 25.57 -16.97
C HIS A 462 -1.51 26.64 -17.86
N LYS A 463 -2.05 27.68 -17.21
CA LYS A 463 -2.37 28.95 -17.87
C LYS A 463 -1.07 29.63 -18.29
N THR A 464 -0.73 29.62 -19.59
CA THR A 464 -0.33 30.80 -20.41
C THR A 464 0.46 30.46 -21.68
N MET A 465 0.96 29.23 -21.88
CA MET A 465 1.71 28.88 -23.12
C MET A 465 1.27 27.58 -23.83
N ASP A 466 0.68 26.62 -23.10
CA ASP A 466 0.24 25.32 -23.66
C ASP A 466 -1.00 25.41 -24.58
N ASN A 467 -1.91 26.34 -24.29
CA ASN A 467 -3.12 26.54 -25.10
C ASN A 467 -2.82 27.01 -26.54
N PHE A 468 -1.67 27.65 -26.79
CA PHE A 468 -1.34 28.18 -28.12
C PHE A 468 -0.75 27.13 -29.07
N TYR A 469 -0.12 26.06 -28.56
CA TYR A 469 0.49 25.01 -29.40
C TYR A 469 -0.41 23.76 -29.58
N LEU A 470 -1.39 23.55 -28.71
CA LEU A 470 -2.25 22.36 -28.69
C LEU A 470 -3.63 22.57 -29.34
N THR A 471 -4.02 23.81 -29.65
CA THR A 471 -5.37 24.17 -30.10
C THR A 471 -5.73 23.66 -31.50
N ASN A 472 -4.75 23.29 -32.33
CA ASN A 472 -5.00 22.92 -33.74
C ASN A 472 -4.50 21.52 -34.14
N ARG A 473 -4.28 20.61 -33.18
CA ARG A 473 -3.79 19.23 -33.45
C ARG A 473 -4.71 18.15 -32.88
N ASN A 474 -4.68 16.96 -33.49
CA ASN A 474 -5.46 15.79 -33.08
C ASN A 474 -5.16 15.39 -31.62
N LYS A 475 -6.00 15.83 -30.67
CA LYS A 475 -5.85 15.58 -29.23
C LYS A 475 -5.74 14.08 -28.90
N LEU A 476 -6.47 13.23 -29.62
CA LEU A 476 -6.42 11.78 -29.43
C LEU A 476 -5.03 11.22 -29.78
N GLY A 477 -4.41 11.72 -30.86
CA GLY A 477 -3.06 11.35 -31.25
C GLY A 477 -2.00 11.80 -30.24
N ILE A 478 -2.21 12.92 -29.56
CA ILE A 478 -1.32 13.40 -28.50
C ILE A 478 -1.44 12.51 -27.26
N MET A 479 -2.66 12.15 -26.87
CA MET A 479 -2.90 11.22 -25.76
C MET A 479 -2.32 9.83 -26.03
N ALA A 480 -2.54 9.27 -27.22
CA ALA A 480 -1.99 7.97 -27.61
C ALA A 480 -0.45 7.97 -27.55
N ARG A 481 0.20 9.05 -28.00
CA ARG A 481 1.66 9.20 -27.90
C ARG A 481 2.16 9.25 -26.45
N ARG A 482 1.44 9.93 -25.55
CA ARG A 482 1.79 9.99 -24.13
C ARG A 482 1.62 8.64 -23.44
N ILE A 483 0.54 7.92 -23.75
CA ILE A 483 0.34 6.53 -23.31
C ILE A 483 1.50 5.66 -23.78
N PHE A 484 1.89 5.76 -25.05
CA PHE A 484 3.01 5.00 -25.60
C PHE A 484 4.34 5.31 -24.88
N ILE A 485 4.66 6.59 -24.65
CA ILE A 485 5.87 7.00 -23.91
C ILE A 485 5.87 6.40 -22.49
N ASN A 486 4.74 6.46 -21.79
CA ASN A 486 4.60 5.92 -20.45
C ASN A 486 4.71 4.39 -20.41
N LEU A 487 4.17 3.69 -21.41
CA LEU A 487 4.35 2.24 -21.57
C LEU A 487 5.81 1.87 -21.82
N CYS A 488 6.54 2.62 -22.66
CA CYS A 488 7.97 2.40 -22.86
C CYS A 488 8.77 2.60 -21.57
N PHE A 489 8.43 3.63 -20.78
CA PHE A 489 9.06 3.86 -19.48
C PHE A 489 8.81 2.67 -18.52
N ILE A 490 7.56 2.22 -18.42
CA ILE A 490 7.21 1.06 -17.59
C ILE A 490 7.95 -0.19 -18.08
N PHE A 491 7.98 -0.45 -19.39
CA PHE A 491 8.71 -1.58 -19.97
C PHE A 491 10.17 -1.64 -19.51
N ILE A 492 10.90 -0.52 -19.64
CA ILE A 492 12.31 -0.42 -19.20
C ILE A 492 12.41 -0.74 -17.71
N MET A 493 11.53 -0.16 -16.90
CA MET A 493 11.52 -0.36 -15.45
C MET A 493 11.26 -1.82 -15.07
N VAL A 494 10.26 -2.47 -15.67
CA VAL A 494 9.95 -3.89 -15.42
C VAL A 494 11.12 -4.78 -15.79
N SER A 495 11.80 -4.50 -16.92
CA SER A 495 12.99 -5.24 -17.31
C SER A 495 14.11 -5.11 -16.27
N VAL A 496 14.43 -3.89 -15.82
CA VAL A 496 15.46 -3.66 -14.80
C VAL A 496 15.13 -4.40 -13.51
N MET A 497 13.88 -4.31 -13.04
CA MET A 497 13.41 -4.99 -11.83
C MET A 497 13.54 -6.50 -11.92
N PHE A 498 13.05 -7.09 -13.01
CA PHE A 498 13.10 -8.54 -13.21
C PHE A 498 14.54 -9.06 -13.12
N PHE A 499 15.51 -8.35 -13.70
CA PHE A 499 16.92 -8.76 -13.62
C PHE A 499 17.49 -8.58 -12.22
N ILE A 500 17.15 -7.50 -11.49
CA ILE A 500 17.57 -7.32 -10.09
C ILE A 500 17.02 -8.46 -9.21
N ASP A 501 15.72 -8.76 -9.31
CA ASP A 501 15.10 -9.84 -8.54
C ASP A 501 15.68 -11.21 -8.92
N LEU A 502 16.01 -11.44 -10.20
CA LEU A 502 16.72 -12.63 -10.66
C LEU A 502 18.11 -12.78 -10.01
N PHE A 503 18.80 -11.68 -9.72
CA PHE A 503 20.08 -11.71 -8.99
C PHE A 503 19.92 -12.04 -7.50
N LEU A 504 18.77 -11.70 -6.90
CA LEU A 504 18.50 -11.86 -5.47
C LEU A 504 17.88 -13.22 -5.09
N VAL A 505 17.36 -13.97 -6.06
CA VAL A 505 16.82 -15.32 -5.82
C VAL A 505 17.95 -16.29 -5.40
N ASN A 506 17.83 -16.84 -4.19
CA ASN A 506 18.71 -17.89 -3.67
C ASN A 506 18.58 -19.15 -4.55
N LYS A 507 19.72 -19.69 -5.03
CA LYS A 507 19.77 -20.77 -6.02
C LYS A 507 19.86 -22.16 -5.38
N PRO A 508 18.81 -23.00 -5.45
CA PRO A 508 18.98 -24.44 -5.51
C PRO A 508 18.59 -24.92 -6.92
N GLY A 509 19.59 -25.25 -7.75
CA GLY A 509 19.40 -25.94 -9.03
C GLY A 509 19.86 -25.17 -10.27
N SER A 510 20.44 -25.89 -11.24
CA SER A 510 20.82 -25.38 -12.55
C SER A 510 19.56 -25.06 -13.38
N PHE A 511 19.02 -23.85 -13.25
CA PHE A 511 17.91 -23.43 -14.09
C PHE A 511 18.36 -23.29 -15.55
N ILE A 512 17.64 -23.99 -16.44
CA ILE A 512 17.82 -23.94 -17.89
C ILE A 512 17.40 -22.55 -18.39
N GLY A 513 18.21 -21.90 -19.23
CA GLY A 513 17.94 -20.54 -19.74
C GLY A 513 16.58 -20.34 -20.42
N THR A 514 15.96 -21.42 -20.89
CA THR A 514 14.60 -21.42 -21.47
C THR A 514 13.52 -21.08 -20.45
N VAL A 515 13.66 -21.50 -19.19
CA VAL A 515 12.69 -21.21 -18.11
C VAL A 515 12.74 -19.71 -17.75
N ILE A 516 13.94 -19.15 -17.65
CA ILE A 516 14.14 -17.72 -17.37
C ILE A 516 13.53 -16.87 -18.49
N LEU A 517 13.79 -17.21 -19.74
CA LEU A 517 13.25 -16.50 -20.91
C LEU A 517 11.72 -16.54 -20.95
N MET A 518 11.13 -17.71 -20.68
CA MET A 518 9.68 -17.86 -20.66
C MET A 518 9.03 -17.08 -19.52
N SER A 519 9.63 -17.09 -18.33
CA SER A 519 9.17 -16.29 -17.18
C SER A 519 9.29 -14.79 -17.43
N TYR A 520 10.38 -14.34 -18.07
CA TYR A 520 10.57 -12.94 -18.45
C TYR A 520 9.49 -12.46 -19.42
N LEU A 521 9.25 -13.21 -20.50
CA LEU A 521 8.24 -12.85 -21.51
C LEU A 521 6.83 -12.79 -20.91
N LYS A 522 6.46 -13.78 -20.09
CA LYS A 522 5.17 -13.79 -19.40
C LYS A 522 5.03 -12.61 -18.44
N THR A 523 6.08 -12.28 -17.70
CA THR A 523 6.11 -11.14 -16.77
C THR A 523 5.89 -9.84 -17.53
N ILE A 524 6.64 -9.60 -18.60
CA ILE A 524 6.51 -8.38 -19.42
C ILE A 524 5.11 -8.25 -19.99
N ILE A 525 4.60 -9.28 -20.67
CA ILE A 525 3.30 -9.19 -21.35
C ILE A 525 2.21 -8.85 -20.34
N THR A 526 2.21 -9.54 -19.19
CA THR A 526 1.18 -9.32 -18.17
C THR A 526 1.31 -7.95 -17.51
N CYS A 527 2.54 -7.52 -17.20
CA CYS A 527 2.79 -6.20 -16.62
C CYS A 527 2.40 -5.07 -17.56
N MET A 528 2.60 -5.24 -18.87
CA MET A 528 2.23 -4.26 -19.89
C MET A 528 0.72 -4.20 -20.09
N SER A 529 0.02 -5.35 -20.15
CA SER A 529 -1.46 -5.36 -20.20
C SER A 529 -2.08 -4.76 -18.94
N CYS A 530 -1.51 -5.08 -17.78
CA CYS A 530 -1.90 -4.54 -16.48
C CYS A 530 -1.73 -3.02 -16.43
N SER A 531 -0.57 -2.54 -16.86
CA SER A 531 -0.25 -1.11 -16.91
C SER A 531 -1.16 -0.34 -17.84
N LEU A 532 -1.45 -0.89 -19.02
CA LEU A 532 -2.38 -0.27 -19.96
C LEU A 532 -3.78 -0.10 -19.34
N PHE A 533 -4.30 -1.16 -18.70
CA PHE A 533 -5.64 -1.14 -18.12
C PHE A 533 -5.78 -0.17 -16.96
N PHE A 534 -4.97 -0.30 -15.91
CA PHE A 534 -5.05 0.58 -14.75
C PHE A 534 -4.69 2.02 -15.10
N GLY A 535 -3.75 2.21 -16.03
CA GLY A 535 -3.35 3.53 -16.50
C GLY A 535 -4.47 4.24 -17.24
N VAL A 536 -5.13 3.57 -18.20
CA VAL A 536 -6.25 4.15 -18.94
C VAL A 536 -7.46 4.39 -18.03
N CYS A 537 -7.77 3.48 -17.10
CA CYS A 537 -8.80 3.69 -16.07
C CYS A 537 -8.52 4.94 -15.22
N SER A 538 -7.30 5.08 -14.69
CA SER A 538 -6.86 6.25 -13.93
C SER A 538 -7.02 7.54 -14.74
N MET A 539 -6.60 7.52 -16.02
CA MET A 539 -6.76 8.64 -16.93
C MET A 539 -8.24 9.01 -17.15
N THR A 540 -9.12 8.04 -17.37
CA THR A 540 -10.56 8.27 -17.56
C THR A 540 -11.20 8.87 -16.33
N ILE A 541 -10.84 8.39 -15.14
CA ILE A 541 -11.33 8.93 -13.87
C ILE A 541 -10.82 10.36 -13.67
N SER A 542 -9.54 10.62 -13.97
CA SER A 542 -8.99 11.99 -13.95
C SER A 542 -9.76 12.92 -14.88
N ASN A 543 -10.14 12.44 -16.07
CA ASN A 543 -10.93 13.23 -17.03
C ASN A 543 -12.34 13.50 -16.52
N PHE A 544 -12.99 12.51 -15.91
CA PHE A 544 -14.34 12.66 -15.37
C PHE A 544 -14.41 13.67 -14.22
N PHE A 545 -13.42 13.65 -13.33
CA PHE A 545 -13.34 14.57 -12.18
C PHE A 545 -12.58 15.87 -12.47
N CYS A 546 -12.07 16.06 -13.68
CA CYS A 546 -11.20 17.18 -14.06
C CYS A 546 -10.02 17.42 -13.10
N THR A 547 -9.52 16.36 -12.46
CA THR A 547 -8.45 16.43 -11.46
C THR A 547 -7.57 15.18 -11.54
N GLY A 548 -6.24 15.37 -11.65
CA GLY A 548 -5.29 14.26 -11.60
C GLY A 548 -5.41 13.43 -10.32
N ILE A 549 -5.83 14.07 -9.22
CA ILE A 549 -6.05 13.45 -7.91
C ILE A 549 -7.17 12.41 -7.96
N GLY A 550 -8.28 12.73 -8.63
CA GLY A 550 -9.38 11.79 -8.82
C GLY A 550 -8.93 10.53 -9.55
N GLY A 551 -8.07 10.70 -10.57
CA GLY A 551 -7.46 9.59 -11.31
C GLY A 551 -6.60 8.68 -10.45
N ILE A 552 -5.69 9.25 -9.66
CA ILE A 552 -4.83 8.47 -8.75
C ILE A 552 -5.67 7.72 -7.73
N GLY A 553 -6.56 8.41 -7.00
CA GLY A 553 -7.37 7.80 -5.96
C GLY A 553 -8.30 6.71 -6.50
N GLY A 554 -8.97 6.97 -7.62
CA GLY A 554 -9.85 5.98 -8.26
C GLY A 554 -9.08 4.80 -8.84
N GLY A 555 -7.95 5.04 -9.51
CA GLY A 555 -7.11 3.96 -10.07
C GLY A 555 -6.52 3.06 -8.98
N PHE A 556 -6.07 3.64 -7.87
CA PHE A 556 -5.58 2.93 -6.69
C PHE A 556 -6.66 2.01 -6.09
N LEU A 557 -7.89 2.48 -6.01
CA LEU A 557 -8.99 1.70 -5.47
C LEU A 557 -9.41 0.56 -6.41
N ILE A 558 -9.52 0.81 -7.72
CA ILE A 558 -9.77 -0.28 -8.69
C ILE A 558 -8.66 -1.32 -8.54
N ASN A 559 -7.41 -0.91 -8.39
CA ASN A 559 -6.32 -1.84 -8.17
C ASN A 559 -6.46 -2.63 -6.86
N ALA A 560 -6.78 -1.99 -5.74
CA ALA A 560 -7.01 -2.66 -4.45
C ALA A 560 -8.15 -3.68 -4.51
N ILE A 561 -9.24 -3.38 -5.22
CA ILE A 561 -10.36 -4.33 -5.42
C ILE A 561 -9.88 -5.55 -6.19
N PHE A 562 -9.14 -5.36 -7.29
CA PHE A 562 -8.63 -6.46 -8.09
C PHE A 562 -7.55 -7.28 -7.37
N LEU A 563 -6.78 -6.65 -6.47
CA LEU A 563 -5.76 -7.30 -5.66
C LEU A 563 -6.36 -8.05 -4.44
N SER A 564 -7.61 -7.79 -4.08
CA SER A 564 -8.26 -8.48 -2.96
C SER A 564 -8.28 -9.99 -3.17
N ALA A 565 -8.04 -10.77 -2.11
CA ALA A 565 -7.94 -12.23 -2.18
C ALA A 565 -9.16 -12.91 -2.82
N THR A 566 -10.34 -12.29 -2.73
CA THR A 566 -11.59 -12.78 -3.32
C THR A 566 -11.64 -12.67 -4.84
N VAL A 567 -10.89 -11.73 -5.44
CA VAL A 567 -10.82 -11.49 -6.89
C VAL A 567 -9.52 -12.04 -7.45
N ALA A 568 -8.39 -11.76 -6.78
CA ALA A 568 -7.05 -12.16 -7.22
C ALA A 568 -6.88 -13.67 -7.31
N ASN A 569 -7.54 -14.45 -6.42
CA ASN A 569 -7.45 -15.92 -6.42
C ASN A 569 -8.49 -16.62 -7.32
N ARG A 570 -9.35 -15.86 -8.03
CA ARG A 570 -10.29 -16.47 -8.98
C ARG A 570 -9.60 -16.81 -10.30
N TYR A 571 -9.64 -18.08 -10.67
CA TYR A 571 -9.18 -18.55 -11.98
C TYR A 571 -10.22 -18.21 -13.05
N SER A 572 -10.12 -17.02 -13.65
CA SER A 572 -11.08 -16.51 -14.64
C SER A 572 -10.41 -15.60 -15.67
N ILE A 573 -10.89 -15.65 -16.90
CA ILE A 573 -10.45 -14.77 -17.99
C ILE A 573 -10.58 -13.27 -17.62
N PHE A 574 -11.52 -12.93 -16.74
CA PHE A 574 -11.74 -11.56 -16.22
C PHE A 574 -10.83 -11.18 -15.04
N ASN A 575 -9.82 -11.99 -14.71
CA ASN A 575 -8.86 -11.68 -13.66
C ASN A 575 -7.52 -11.25 -14.29
N ILE A 576 -7.20 -9.95 -14.21
CA ILE A 576 -5.94 -9.41 -14.73
C ILE A 576 -4.70 -9.94 -13.99
N TYR A 577 -4.89 -10.39 -12.75
CA TYR A 577 -3.87 -11.00 -11.91
C TYR A 577 -3.80 -12.52 -12.08
N ILE A 578 -4.53 -13.12 -13.04
CA ILE A 578 -4.53 -14.59 -13.23
C ILE A 578 -3.14 -15.15 -13.51
N SER A 579 -2.22 -14.33 -14.07
CA SER A 579 -0.83 -14.76 -14.23
C SER A 579 -0.22 -15.20 -12.89
N ASN A 580 -0.59 -14.56 -11.76
CA ASN A 580 -0.11 -14.92 -10.43
C ASN A 580 -0.46 -16.36 -10.05
N LEU A 581 -1.66 -16.82 -10.42
CA LEU A 581 -2.14 -18.19 -10.19
C LEU A 581 -1.49 -19.20 -11.14
N SER A 582 -1.20 -18.80 -12.37
CA SER A 582 -0.54 -19.67 -13.36
C SER A 582 0.91 -19.97 -13.01
N TYR A 583 1.59 -19.10 -12.25
CA TYR A 583 2.96 -19.36 -11.79
C TYR A 583 3.00 -20.43 -10.68
N THR A 584 1.94 -20.57 -9.89
CA THR A 584 1.87 -21.52 -8.76
C THR A 584 1.20 -22.85 -9.11
N ASN A 585 0.26 -22.87 -10.07
CA ASN A 585 -0.49 -24.07 -10.47
C ASN A 585 -0.17 -24.51 -11.91
N ILE A 586 0.70 -25.51 -12.05
CA ILE A 586 1.20 -26.02 -13.34
C ILE A 586 0.13 -26.85 -14.11
N ASN A 587 -0.95 -27.28 -13.45
CA ASN A 587 -1.90 -28.29 -13.96
C ASN A 587 -3.17 -27.74 -14.63
N GLN A 588 -3.30 -26.44 -14.92
CA GLN A 588 -4.49 -25.84 -15.57
C GLN A 588 -4.16 -25.14 -16.90
N ASP A 589 -5.21 -24.84 -17.69
CA ASP A 589 -5.15 -24.34 -19.09
C ASP A 589 -4.03 -23.31 -19.30
N ARG A 590 -2.92 -23.74 -19.93
CA ARG A 590 -1.75 -22.90 -20.23
C ARG A 590 -2.09 -21.69 -21.10
N ALA A 591 -3.26 -21.70 -21.74
CA ALA A 591 -3.72 -20.63 -22.61
C ALA A 591 -4.53 -19.53 -21.89
N LEU A 592 -4.88 -19.70 -20.62
CA LEU A 592 -5.84 -18.79 -19.98
C LEU A 592 -5.26 -17.40 -19.69
N TRP A 593 -3.98 -17.32 -19.35
CA TRP A 593 -3.32 -16.05 -19.02
C TRP A 593 -3.24 -15.10 -20.23
N TRP A 594 -2.92 -15.61 -21.43
CA TRP A 594 -2.82 -14.76 -22.62
C TRP A 594 -4.21 -14.32 -23.11
N LYS A 595 -5.24 -15.17 -22.94
CA LYS A 595 -6.65 -14.78 -23.18
C LYS A 595 -7.06 -13.61 -22.29
N SER A 596 -6.71 -13.66 -21.01
CA SER A 596 -6.98 -12.56 -20.07
C SER A 596 -6.26 -11.27 -20.47
N ALA A 597 -4.96 -11.34 -20.78
CA ALA A 597 -4.18 -10.18 -21.22
C ALA A 597 -4.79 -9.51 -22.46
N ILE A 598 -5.23 -10.28 -23.46
CA ILE A 598 -5.91 -9.76 -24.66
C ILE A 598 -7.21 -9.03 -24.31
N ILE A 599 -8.03 -9.61 -23.41
CA ILE A 599 -9.29 -9.00 -23.01
C ILE A 599 -9.06 -7.67 -22.29
N PHE A 600 -8.11 -7.60 -21.37
CA PHE A 600 -7.80 -6.34 -20.70
C PHE A 600 -7.20 -5.29 -21.65
N ILE A 601 -6.42 -5.70 -22.65
CA ILE A 601 -5.98 -4.79 -23.73
C ILE A 601 -7.20 -4.27 -24.51
N GLY A 602 -8.13 -5.15 -24.89
CA GLY A 602 -9.37 -4.77 -25.58
C GLY A 602 -10.24 -3.82 -24.78
N ILE A 603 -10.46 -4.11 -23.50
CA ILE A 603 -11.20 -3.24 -22.56
C ILE A 603 -10.50 -1.88 -22.45
N SER A 604 -9.17 -1.85 -22.34
CA SER A 604 -8.40 -0.61 -22.26
C SER A 604 -8.58 0.25 -23.51
N LEU A 605 -8.54 -0.36 -24.69
CA LEU A 605 -8.79 0.35 -25.95
C LEU A 605 -10.23 0.89 -26.02
N MET A 606 -11.21 0.12 -25.54
CA MET A 606 -12.61 0.58 -25.44
C MET A 606 -12.74 1.78 -24.50
N ILE A 607 -12.14 1.73 -23.31
CA ILE A 607 -12.14 2.84 -22.34
C ILE A 607 -11.41 4.07 -22.91
N PHE A 608 -10.31 3.87 -23.62
CA PHE A 608 -9.59 4.94 -24.30
C PHE A 608 -10.46 5.61 -25.38
N MET A 609 -11.25 4.83 -26.12
CA MET A 609 -12.20 5.37 -27.09
C MET A 609 -13.35 6.14 -26.41
N LEU A 610 -13.82 5.70 -25.24
CA LEU A 610 -14.79 6.45 -24.43
C LEU A 610 -14.24 7.81 -23.95
N ASN A 611 -12.92 7.92 -23.71
CA ASN A 611 -12.31 9.20 -23.37
C ASN A 611 -12.53 10.26 -24.46
N LYS A 612 -12.57 9.87 -25.75
CA LYS A 612 -12.90 10.79 -26.86
C LYS A 612 -14.23 11.51 -26.64
N TRP A 613 -15.22 10.80 -26.11
CA TRP A 613 -16.56 11.34 -25.84
C TRP A 613 -16.58 12.29 -24.63
N THR A 614 -15.88 11.92 -23.55
CA THR A 614 -15.79 12.78 -22.33
C THR A 614 -15.11 14.13 -22.61
N ILE A 615 -14.06 14.15 -23.45
CA ILE A 615 -13.35 15.36 -23.87
C ILE A 615 -14.27 16.29 -24.68
N TYR A 616 -15.09 15.72 -25.57
CA TYR A 616 -16.05 16.50 -26.38
C TYR A 616 -17.14 17.15 -25.51
N ARG A 617 -17.60 16.46 -24.46
CA ARG A 617 -18.59 16.99 -23.52
C ARG A 617 -18.03 18.10 -22.63
N SER A 618 -16.79 17.98 -22.15
CA SER A 618 -16.09 19.02 -21.37
C SER A 618 -15.97 20.34 -22.14
N ASN A 619 -15.56 20.28 -23.41
CA ASN A 619 -15.48 21.46 -24.29
C ASN A 619 -16.83 22.18 -24.45
N LYS A 620 -17.94 21.44 -24.51
CA LYS A 620 -19.29 22.00 -24.66
C LYS A 620 -19.78 22.72 -23.40
N VAL A 621 -19.23 22.38 -22.23
CA VAL A 621 -19.49 23.06 -20.96
C VAL A 621 -18.62 24.32 -20.84
N GLU A 622 -17.34 24.23 -21.20
CA GLU A 622 -16.42 25.38 -21.16
C GLU A 622 -16.80 26.49 -22.16
N LEU A 623 -17.26 26.13 -23.35
CA LEU A 623 -17.83 27.06 -24.33
C LEU A 623 -19.11 27.72 -23.84
N ARG A 624 -19.97 26.98 -23.11
CA ARG A 624 -21.19 27.53 -22.50
C ARG A 624 -20.87 28.54 -21.40
N VAL A 625 -19.86 28.27 -20.57
CA VAL A 625 -19.42 29.17 -19.49
C VAL A 625 -18.77 30.45 -20.05
N LYS A 626 -17.97 30.33 -21.13
CA LYS A 626 -17.40 31.50 -21.82
C LYS A 626 -18.47 32.33 -22.53
N HIS A 627 -19.46 31.73 -23.17
CA HIS A 627 -20.57 32.47 -23.79
C HIS A 627 -21.54 33.09 -22.77
N SER A 628 -21.69 32.52 -21.56
CA SER A 628 -22.46 33.18 -20.49
C SER A 628 -21.71 34.34 -19.81
N ALA A 629 -20.38 34.34 -19.85
CA ALA A 629 -19.55 35.43 -19.33
C ALA A 629 -19.37 36.59 -20.35
N ILE A 630 -19.67 36.34 -21.62
CA ILE A 630 -19.68 37.34 -22.70
C ILE A 630 -21.15 37.60 -23.08
N LYS A 631 -21.95 38.06 -22.11
CA LYS A 631 -23.10 38.91 -22.43
C LYS A 631 -22.73 40.31 -21.96
N PRO A 632 -22.57 41.30 -22.85
CA PRO A 632 -22.43 42.67 -22.40
C PRO A 632 -23.70 43.03 -21.62
N LYS A 633 -23.52 43.49 -20.39
CA LYS A 633 -24.48 44.38 -19.75
C LYS A 633 -24.14 45.79 -20.18
#